data_AF-A0A7V3HVM0-F1
#
_entry.id   AF-A0A7V3HVM0-F1
#
_cell.length_a   1.000
_cell.length_b   1.000
_cell.length_c   1.000
_cell.angle_alpha   90.00
_cell.angle_beta   90.00
_cell.angle_gamma   90.00
#
_symmetry.space_group_name_H-M   'P 1'
#
loop_
_entity.id
_entity.type
_entity.pdbx_description
1 polymer ?
#
loop_
_entity_poly.entity_id
_entity_poly.type
_entity_poly.pdbx_seq_one_letter_code
_entity_poly.pdbx_strand_id
1 'polypeptide(L)' 'MIKNEGAGIEKEHLLKMTDRFYRADSSRNKKIDGFGLGLSIVLNAVELHGGEMRILSEENEGLEVRIRL' A
#
# COMPACT_ATOMS: atom_id res chain seq x y z
N MET A 1 0.02 -1.67 13.70
CA MET A 1 0.94 -2.21 12.67
C MET A 1 0.32 -3.46 12.07
N ILE A 2 0.41 -3.64 10.77
CA ILE A 2 -0.10 -4.82 10.04
C ILE A 2 1.02 -5.29 9.11
N LYS A 3 1.33 -6.59 9.10
CA LYS A 3 2.33 -7.20 8.22
C LYS A 3 1.72 -8.38 7.48
N ASN A 4 2.06 -8.54 6.22
CA ASN A 4 1.83 -9.77 5.47
C ASN A 4 3.12 -10.28 4.85
N GLU A 5 3.17 -11.59 4.66
CA GLU A 5 4.21 -12.27 3.88
C GLU A 5 3.84 -12.24 2.39
N GLY A 6 4.83 -12.36 1.49
CA GLY A 6 4.60 -12.41 0.04
C GLY A 6 5.74 -11.80 -0.76
N ALA A 7 5.49 -11.59 -2.06
CA ALA A 7 6.50 -11.08 -3.01
C ALA A 7 7.05 -9.68 -2.66
N GLY A 8 6.41 -8.96 -1.73
CA GLY A 8 6.76 -7.58 -1.43
C GLY A 8 6.43 -6.65 -2.60
N ILE A 9 6.93 -5.43 -2.51
CA ILE A 9 6.68 -4.35 -3.46
C ILE A 9 7.99 -3.63 -3.75
N GLU A 10 8.33 -3.51 -5.03
CA GLU A 10 9.52 -2.78 -5.45
C GLU A 10 9.48 -1.32 -4.98
N LYS A 11 10.66 -0.76 -4.66
CA LYS A 11 10.78 0.60 -4.12
C LYS A 11 10.16 1.67 -5.02
N GLU A 12 10.19 1.46 -6.33
CA GLU A 12 9.60 2.38 -7.32
C GLU A 12 8.07 2.48 -7.22
N HIS A 13 7.43 1.42 -6.74
CA HIS A 13 5.98 1.34 -6.58
C HIS A 13 5.53 1.87 -5.22
N LEU A 14 6.37 1.77 -4.18
CA LEU A 14 6.07 2.25 -2.83
C LEU A 14 5.62 3.71 -2.80
N LEU A 15 6.31 4.58 -3.54
CA LEU A 15 6.01 6.02 -3.61
C LEU A 15 4.64 6.31 -4.24
N LYS A 16 4.13 5.40 -5.08
CA LYS A 16 2.88 5.57 -5.83
C LYS A 16 1.72 4.79 -5.23
N MET A 17 1.96 3.97 -4.20
CA MET A 17 0.93 3.09 -3.63
C MET A 17 -0.27 3.83 -3.04
N THR A 18 -0.06 5.06 -2.60
CA THR A 18 -1.12 5.93 -2.07
C THR A 18 -1.80 6.78 -3.14
N ASP A 19 -1.32 6.71 -4.39
CA ASP A 19 -1.95 7.38 -5.51
C ASP A 19 -3.27 6.70 -5.85
N ARG A 20 -4.31 7.52 -6.07
CA ARG A 20 -5.62 7.00 -6.46
C ARG A 20 -5.50 6.27 -7.79
N PHE A 21 -6.13 5.11 -7.87
CA PHE A 21 -6.15 4.24 -9.04
C PHE A 21 -4.82 3.56 -9.38
N TYR A 22 -3.77 3.78 -8.58
CA TYR A 22 -2.49 3.14 -8.81
C TYR A 22 -2.51 1.67 -8.40
N ARG A 23 -1.84 0.84 -9.20
CA ARG A 23 -1.65 -0.60 -8.98
C ARG A 23 -0.21 -0.93 -9.36
N ALA A 24 0.57 -1.45 -8.40
CA ALA A 24 1.94 -1.92 -8.64
C ALA A 24 1.97 -3.15 -9.55
N ASP A 25 0.91 -3.96 -9.49
CA ASP A 25 0.84 -5.23 -10.20
C ASP A 25 0.22 -5.05 -11.60
N SER A 26 1.04 -5.30 -12.63
CA SER A 26 0.61 -5.47 -14.03
C SER A 26 0.54 -6.95 -14.42
N SER A 27 0.71 -7.88 -13.47
CA SER A 27 0.65 -9.31 -13.74
C SER A 27 -0.73 -9.70 -14.24
N ARG A 28 -0.73 -10.57 -15.24
CA ARG A 28 -1.84 -11.02 -16.09
C ARG A 28 -2.93 -11.81 -15.35
N ASN A 29 -3.08 -11.63 -14.05
CA ASN A 29 -4.22 -12.15 -13.30
C ASN A 29 -5.33 -11.10 -13.29
N LYS A 30 -6.19 -11.17 -14.31
CA LYS A 30 -7.50 -10.50 -14.45
C LYS A 30 -8.49 -10.72 -13.29
N LYS A 31 -8.04 -11.14 -12.10
CA LYS A 31 -8.87 -11.54 -10.95
C LYS A 31 -8.62 -10.77 -9.65
N ILE A 32 -7.70 -9.80 -9.62
CA ILE A 32 -7.61 -8.92 -8.45
C ILE A 32 -8.60 -7.78 -8.64
N ASP A 33 -9.76 -7.96 -8.01
CA ASP A 33 -10.84 -6.98 -7.93
C ASP A 33 -10.40 -5.78 -7.09
N GLY A 34 -10.70 -4.56 -7.55
CA GLY A 34 -10.31 -3.34 -6.86
C GLY A 34 -9.79 -2.22 -7.76
N PHE A 35 -10.22 -0.99 -7.46
CA PHE A 35 -9.91 0.21 -8.22
C PHE A 35 -8.66 0.97 -7.74
N GLY A 36 -7.82 0.38 -6.87
CA GLY A 36 -6.63 1.07 -6.35
C GLY A 36 -6.95 2.31 -5.48
N LEU A 37 -8.05 2.28 -4.73
CA LEU A 37 -8.47 3.39 -3.87
C LEU A 37 -8.18 3.17 -2.38
N GLY A 38 -8.00 1.93 -1.95
CA GLY A 38 -7.92 1.58 -0.52
C GLY A 38 -6.87 2.38 0.26
N LEU A 39 -5.60 2.34 -0.18
CA LEU A 39 -4.51 3.03 0.52
C LEU A 39 -4.66 4.56 0.50
N SER A 40 -5.19 5.12 -0.59
CA SER A 40 -5.46 6.56 -0.67
C SER A 40 -6.53 7.01 0.33
N ILE A 41 -7.55 6.18 0.57
CA ILE A 41 -8.61 6.46 1.55
C ILE A 41 -8.02 6.40 2.96
N VAL A 42 -7.23 5.35 3.25
CA VAL A 42 -6.60 5.19 4.57
C VAL A 42 -5.65 6.35 4.87
N LEU A 43 -4.81 6.75 3.91
CA LEU A 43 -3.91 7.89 4.08
C LEU A 43 -4.69 9.16 4.45
N ASN A 44 -5.72 9.51 3.66
CA ASN A 44 -6.57 10.67 3.95
C ASN A 44 -7.21 10.57 5.33
N ALA A 45 -7.71 9.40 5.72
CA ALA A 45 -8.33 9.21 7.02
C ALA A 45 -7.32 9.42 8.16
N VAL A 46 -6.10 8.89 8.04
CA VAL A 46 -5.04 9.06 9.04
C VAL A 46 -4.62 10.52 9.15
N GLU A 47 -4.40 11.20 8.02
CA GLU A 47 -4.03 12.62 7.99
C GLU A 47 -5.11 13.52 8.61
N LEU A 48 -6.39 13.25 8.34
CA LEU A 48 -7.51 13.98 8.94
C LEU A 48 -7.56 13.83 10.47
N HIS A 49 -7.02 12.75 11.02
CA HIS A 49 -6.91 12.54 12.46
C HIS A 49 -5.57 13.05 13.04
N GLY A 50 -4.74 13.72 12.25
CA GLY A 50 -3.42 14.21 12.67
C GLY A 50 -2.37 13.11 12.83
N GLY A 51 -2.64 11.92 12.28
CA GLY A 51 -1.77 10.77 12.36
C GLY A 51 -0.72 10.70 11.25
N GLU A 52 0.09 9.65 11.32
CA GLU A 52 1.11 9.31 10.34
C GLU A 52 0.93 7.86 9.86
N MET A 53 1.03 7.64 8.54
CA MET A 53 1.05 6.32 7.93
C MET A 53 2.41 6.06 7.26
N ARG A 54 3.00 4.88 7.50
CA ARG A 54 4.22 4.42 6.83
C ARG A 54 4.00 3.06 6.20
N ILE A 55 4.51 2.91 4.98
CA ILE A 55 4.53 1.65 4.25
C ILE A 55 6.00 1.23 4.12
N LEU A 56 6.29 0.01 4.53
CA LEU A 56 7.61 -0.61 4.45
C LEU A 56 7.45 -1.91 3.67
N SER A 57 8.27 -2.14 2.66
CA SER A 57 8.28 -3.39 1.94
C SER A 57 9.70 -3.68 1.48
N GLU A 58 10.09 -4.94 1.58
CA GLU A 58 11.27 -5.47 0.94
C GLU A 58 10.83 -6.59 -0.01
N GLU A 59 11.48 -6.64 -1.17
CA GLU A 59 11.18 -7.63 -2.19
C GLU A 59 11.41 -9.04 -1.61
N ASN A 60 10.43 -9.93 -1.77
CA ASN A 60 10.37 -11.26 -1.19
C ASN A 60 10.22 -11.35 0.34
N GLU A 61 10.11 -10.23 1.07
CA GLU A 61 9.85 -10.23 2.53
C GLU A 61 8.42 -9.82 2.91
N GLY A 62 7.63 -9.38 1.92
CA GLY A 62 6.25 -8.94 2.11
C GLY A 62 6.11 -7.44 2.37
N LEU A 63 5.02 -7.06 3.05
CA LEU A 63 4.62 -5.66 3.22
C LEU A 63 4.22 -5.41 4.68
N GLU A 64 4.64 -4.27 5.22
CA GLU A 64 4.26 -3.78 6.54
C GLU A 64 3.68 -2.37 6.44
N VAL A 65 2.53 -2.15 7.07
CA VAL A 65 1.89 -0.85 7.21
C VAL A 65 1.80 -0.46 8.68
N ARG A 66 2.32 0.73 9.02
CA ARG A 66 2.28 1.32 10.35
C ARG A 66 1.42 2.58 10.33
N ILE A 67 0.48 2.69 11.27
CA ILE A 67 -0.34 3.88 11.50
C ILE A 67 -0.07 4.34 12.94
N ARG A 68 0.13 5.64 13.12
CA ARG A 68 0.24 6.32 14.40
C ARG A 68 -0.80 7.44 14.43
N LEU A 69 -1.53 7.58 15.53
CA LEU A 69 -2.47 8.66 15.80
C LEU A 69 -1.98 9.46 17.01
#